data_AF-A0A9P6PS33-F1
#
_entry.id   AF-A0A9P6PS33-F1
#
_cell.length_a   1.000
_cell.length_b   1.000
_cell.length_c   1.000
_cell.angle_alpha   90.00
_cell.angle_beta   90.00
_cell.angle_gamma   90.00
#
_symmetry.space_group_name_H-M   'P 1'
#
loop_
_entity.id
_entity.type
_entity.pdbx_description
1 polymer ?
#
loop_
_entity_poly.entity_id
_entity_poly.type
_entity_poly.pdbx_seq_one_letter_code
_entity_poly.pdbx_strand_id
1 'polypeptide(L)'
;MTHTQNHQYFPRITLEAFADNYTPDTTNIRFVANRSTVYEATALPAAHLSSASRGSGQGKNSGRGRRGGQEENVQGELTLSSVRPDHHIKVHNVQDHITTLTDVTRAYAVENMYQGIDEADCTALDNRIATLEENSSAFIRRFGGKVDPWLTRAHLFDLKKFLTVMGYRAEHRWRQYHNNAFDVPTRVSILYHMGRRRLARMQDVWFDNLKWLAETPADDISEEHMKMLRRMDTPTAAGIVAAVKEYQGPVHAYELREFYDLCTAFVCVWEAEEGSEFILSNNCFGTFERRMSMDIHRFYVVSPRYAIVLVNRECIVGTMKSMASKMSWFRDRLRPVPLAVYKKRPDPTSPSDFTPDDVFKYQRGAASKRDVHLVNSILLDTRPKYLTFKSSLAMYKTLRYYDEIKHDWNMFECPHDYSHLKRELFADMNRTHS
;
A
#
# COMPACT_ATOMS: atom_id res chain seq x y z
N MET A 1 -25.07 -0.65 1.86
CA MET A 1 -24.63 -1.99 1.40
C MET A 1 -24.75 -3.02 2.54
N THR A 2 -24.82 -4.34 2.28
CA THR A 2 -24.89 -5.36 3.36
C THR A 2 -23.55 -5.46 4.11
N HIS A 3 -23.60 -5.66 5.43
CA HIS A 3 -22.49 -5.64 6.41
C HIS A 3 -21.28 -6.60 6.16
N THR A 4 -21.21 -7.26 5.00
CA THR A 4 -20.23 -8.33 4.69
C THR A 4 -19.30 -7.99 3.52
N GLN A 5 -19.18 -6.73 3.11
CA GLN A 5 -18.25 -6.36 2.06
C GLN A 5 -16.81 -6.38 2.59
N ASN A 6 -16.00 -7.30 2.06
CA ASN A 6 -14.56 -7.30 2.25
C ASN A 6 -13.95 -6.16 1.42
N HIS A 7 -13.03 -5.39 2.01
CA HIS A 7 -12.28 -4.37 1.28
C HIS A 7 -10.97 -4.97 0.77
N GLN A 8 -10.54 -4.54 -0.42
CA GLN A 8 -9.21 -4.89 -0.92
C GLN A 8 -8.18 -4.04 -0.19
N TYR A 9 -7.30 -4.70 0.55
CA TYR A 9 -6.22 -4.04 1.28
C TYR A 9 -4.99 -3.82 0.42
N PHE A 10 -4.68 -4.79 -0.42
CA PHE A 10 -3.54 -4.72 -1.31
C PHE A 10 -3.87 -3.87 -2.53
N PRO A 11 -2.96 -2.98 -2.96
CA PRO A 11 -3.13 -2.28 -4.22
C PRO A 11 -3.43 -3.25 -5.36
N ARG A 12 -4.53 -2.99 -6.05
CA ARG A 12 -4.92 -3.67 -7.29
C ARG A 12 -3.78 -3.67 -8.28
N ILE A 13 -3.02 -2.57 -8.38
CA ILE A 13 -1.86 -2.60 -9.27
C ILE A 13 -0.82 -3.63 -8.85
N THR A 14 -0.47 -3.76 -7.58
CA THR A 14 0.55 -4.74 -7.17
C THR A 14 0.06 -6.14 -7.45
N LEU A 15 -1.22 -6.38 -7.18
CA LEU A 15 -1.91 -7.62 -7.48
C LEU A 15 -1.87 -7.95 -8.99
N GLU A 16 -2.23 -7.01 -9.85
CA GLU A 16 -2.17 -7.13 -11.32
C GLU A 16 -0.72 -7.33 -11.79
N ALA A 17 0.20 -6.47 -11.36
CA ALA A 17 1.62 -6.54 -11.75
C ALA A 17 2.28 -7.84 -11.28
N PHE A 18 1.88 -8.36 -10.12
CA PHE A 18 2.36 -9.67 -9.68
C PHE A 18 1.81 -10.77 -10.57
N ALA A 19 0.51 -10.75 -10.84
CA ALA A 19 -0.15 -11.74 -11.69
C ALA A 19 0.36 -11.75 -13.14
N ASP A 20 0.57 -10.58 -13.75
CA ASP A 20 1.14 -10.45 -15.10
C ASP A 20 2.54 -11.06 -15.20
N ASN A 21 3.29 -10.99 -14.10
CA ASN A 21 4.62 -11.61 -13.99
C ASN A 21 4.56 -13.05 -13.50
N TYR A 22 3.37 -13.56 -13.17
CA TYR A 22 3.10 -14.89 -12.67
C TYR A 22 2.53 -15.76 -13.80
N THR A 23 3.40 -16.36 -14.61
CA THR A 23 3.02 -17.52 -15.40
C THR A 23 3.13 -18.75 -14.50
N PRO A 24 2.03 -19.31 -13.97
CA PRO A 24 2.12 -20.56 -13.25
C PRO A 24 2.71 -21.61 -14.18
N ASP A 25 3.69 -22.38 -13.70
CA ASP A 25 4.09 -23.61 -14.37
C ASP A 25 2.90 -24.57 -14.30
N THR A 26 2.14 -24.66 -15.40
CA THR A 26 0.88 -25.40 -15.48
C THR A 26 1.08 -26.91 -15.49
N THR A 27 2.32 -27.39 -15.49
CA THR A 27 2.63 -28.81 -15.66
C THR A 27 2.23 -29.70 -14.47
N ASN A 28 1.93 -29.15 -13.28
CA ASN A 28 1.74 -29.96 -12.06
C ASN A 28 0.58 -29.59 -11.13
N ILE A 29 -0.41 -28.80 -11.55
CA ILE A 29 -1.57 -28.48 -10.69
C ILE A 29 -2.62 -29.59 -10.76
N ARG A 30 -2.60 -30.53 -9.79
CA ARG A 30 -3.74 -31.41 -9.51
C ARG A 30 -4.70 -30.72 -8.55
N PHE A 31 -5.91 -30.43 -9.04
CA PHE A 31 -6.98 -29.88 -8.23
C PHE A 31 -7.43 -30.89 -7.17
N VAL A 32 -7.29 -30.54 -5.89
CA VAL A 32 -8.08 -31.14 -4.83
C VAL A 32 -9.35 -30.32 -4.75
N ALA A 33 -10.43 -30.81 -5.38
CA ALA A 33 -11.74 -30.17 -5.28
C ALA A 33 -12.19 -30.18 -3.82
N ASN A 34 -12.20 -29.02 -3.19
CA ASN A 34 -12.75 -28.87 -1.86
C ASN A 34 -14.28 -28.87 -1.98
N ARG A 35 -14.90 -30.05 -1.80
CA ARG A 35 -16.35 -30.19 -1.67
C ARG A 35 -16.75 -29.67 -0.28
N SER A 36 -17.14 -28.40 -0.18
CA SER A 36 -18.25 -27.97 0.68
C SER A 36 -18.48 -26.47 0.55
N THR A 37 -19.55 -26.09 -0.13
CA THR A 37 -20.54 -25.12 0.33
C THR A 37 -21.65 -25.05 -0.72
N VAL A 38 -22.74 -25.76 -0.43
CA VAL A 38 -24.02 -25.60 -1.13
C VAL A 38 -24.59 -24.26 -0.70
N TYR A 39 -24.70 -23.31 -1.62
CA TYR A 39 -25.63 -22.21 -1.47
C TYR A 39 -26.93 -22.63 -2.15
N GLU A 40 -27.97 -22.84 -1.35
CA GLU A 40 -29.34 -22.91 -1.84
C GLU A 40 -29.70 -21.55 -2.45
N ALA A 41 -29.91 -21.55 -3.77
CA ALA A 41 -30.54 -20.43 -4.45
C ALA A 41 -32.03 -20.44 -4.11
N THR A 42 -32.48 -19.53 -3.24
CA THR A 42 -33.91 -19.22 -3.11
C THR A 42 -34.42 -18.67 -4.45
N ALA A 43 -35.30 -19.44 -5.08
CA ALA A 43 -36.00 -19.07 -6.29
C ALA A 43 -36.92 -17.85 -6.06
N LEU A 44 -36.87 -16.89 -6.98
CA LEU A 44 -37.89 -15.86 -7.13
C LEU A 44 -39.19 -16.51 -7.66
N PRO A 45 -40.38 -16.13 -7.16
CA PRO A 45 -41.63 -16.61 -7.74
C PRO A 45 -41.95 -15.89 -9.05
N ALA A 46 -42.39 -16.69 -10.02
CA ALA A 46 -42.82 -16.30 -11.34
C ALA A 46 -44.10 -15.45 -11.32
N ALA A 47 -44.21 -14.63 -12.37
CA ALA A 47 -45.33 -13.78 -12.70
C ALA A 47 -46.66 -14.54 -12.86
N HIS A 48 -47.76 -13.89 -12.46
CA HIS A 48 -49.11 -14.23 -12.90
C HIS A 48 -49.69 -13.13 -13.77
N LEU A 49 -50.15 -13.55 -14.96
CA LEU A 49 -50.94 -12.80 -15.93
C LEU A 49 -52.42 -12.76 -15.52
N SER A 50 -53.07 -11.60 -15.70
CA SER A 50 -54.50 -11.45 -16.05
C SER A 50 -54.73 -9.98 -16.49
N SER A 51 -54.87 -9.69 -17.78
CA SER A 51 -56.10 -9.60 -18.59
C SER A 51 -56.86 -8.27 -18.54
N ALA A 52 -56.74 -7.53 -19.66
CA ALA A 52 -57.73 -6.75 -20.42
C ALA A 52 -58.67 -5.74 -19.73
N SER A 53 -58.68 -4.50 -20.25
CA SER A 53 -59.89 -3.93 -20.89
C SER A 53 -59.57 -2.70 -21.76
N ARG A 54 -60.45 -2.46 -22.75
CA ARG A 54 -60.40 -1.52 -23.87
C ARG A 54 -60.69 -0.06 -23.47
N GLY A 55 -60.17 0.89 -24.27
CA GLY A 55 -60.67 2.27 -24.31
C GLY A 55 -60.08 3.06 -25.47
N SER A 56 -60.84 3.17 -26.56
CA SER A 56 -60.58 3.94 -27.78
C SER A 56 -60.74 5.45 -27.60
N GLY A 57 -59.94 6.26 -28.30
CA GLY A 57 -60.22 7.70 -28.47
C GLY A 57 -59.29 8.38 -29.47
N GLN A 58 -59.80 8.65 -30.68
CA GLN A 58 -59.19 9.49 -31.70
C GLN A 58 -59.11 10.96 -31.26
N GLY A 59 -58.07 11.67 -31.70
CA GLY A 59 -58.02 13.13 -31.67
C GLY A 59 -56.83 13.70 -32.45
N LYS A 60 -57.07 14.13 -33.69
CA LYS A 60 -56.17 14.99 -34.47
C LYS A 60 -56.23 16.42 -33.90
N ASN A 61 -55.10 17.10 -33.71
CA ASN A 61 -54.83 18.41 -34.34
C ASN A 61 -53.47 19.04 -33.96
N SER A 62 -52.81 19.49 -35.03
CA SER A 62 -52.00 20.71 -35.23
C SER A 62 -51.46 21.52 -34.03
N GLY A 63 -50.18 21.91 -34.13
CA GLY A 63 -49.80 23.29 -33.83
C GLY A 63 -48.44 23.53 -33.18
N ARG A 64 -47.50 24.04 -33.98
CA ARG A 64 -46.46 25.04 -33.65
C ARG A 64 -45.73 24.96 -32.29
N GLY A 65 -44.47 24.53 -32.39
CA GLY A 65 -43.31 25.37 -32.10
C GLY A 65 -43.05 25.80 -30.65
N ARG A 66 -41.95 25.28 -30.08
CA ARG A 66 -41.04 26.07 -29.24
C ARG A 66 -39.69 25.36 -29.08
N ARG A 67 -38.63 26.09 -29.40
CA ARG A 67 -37.25 25.80 -29.04
C ARG A 67 -37.15 25.77 -27.51
N GLY A 68 -36.58 24.69 -26.98
CA GLY A 68 -36.08 24.58 -25.62
C GLY A 68 -35.03 23.48 -25.63
N GLY A 69 -33.76 23.86 -25.53
CA GLY A 69 -32.67 22.90 -25.40
C GLY A 69 -32.81 22.17 -24.08
N GLN A 70 -33.07 20.86 -24.17
CA GLN A 70 -32.91 19.94 -23.06
C GLN A 70 -31.43 19.56 -22.99
N GLU A 71 -30.80 19.92 -21.88
CA GLU A 71 -29.56 19.32 -21.44
C GLU A 71 -29.80 17.82 -21.25
N GLU A 72 -29.14 17.02 -22.09
CA GLU A 72 -29.09 15.57 -21.94
C GLU A 72 -28.34 15.24 -20.65
N ASN A 73 -29.13 14.88 -19.64
CA ASN A 73 -28.66 14.29 -18.41
C ASN A 73 -28.20 12.85 -18.72
N VAL A 74 -26.97 12.71 -19.21
CA VAL A 74 -26.30 11.42 -19.37
C VAL A 74 -25.90 10.93 -17.97
N GLN A 75 -26.87 10.37 -17.25
CA GLN A 75 -26.57 9.41 -16.20
C GLN A 75 -25.98 8.18 -16.88
N GLY A 76 -24.66 8.19 -17.03
CA GLY A 76 -23.89 7.00 -17.36
C GLY A 76 -24.02 6.01 -16.21
N GLU A 77 -24.98 5.09 -16.36
CA GLU A 77 -25.05 3.86 -15.60
C GLU A 77 -23.72 3.12 -15.84
N LEU A 78 -22.86 3.09 -14.84
CA LEU A 78 -21.60 2.33 -14.84
C LEU A 78 -21.95 0.84 -14.90
N THR A 79 -22.14 0.34 -16.12
CA THR A 79 -22.23 -1.10 -16.39
C THR A 79 -20.90 -1.75 -16.00
N LEU A 80 -20.88 -2.37 -14.82
CA LEU A 80 -19.91 -3.39 -14.43
C LEU A 80 -20.04 -4.58 -15.39
N SER A 81 -19.44 -4.51 -16.58
CA SER A 81 -19.47 -5.66 -17.50
C SER A 81 -18.23 -5.79 -18.39
N SER A 82 -17.04 -5.55 -17.84
CA SER A 82 -15.87 -6.30 -18.29
C SER A 82 -15.54 -7.34 -17.22
N VAL A 83 -15.88 -8.60 -17.50
CA VAL A 83 -15.40 -9.74 -16.73
C VAL A 83 -13.89 -9.73 -16.89
N ARG A 84 -13.19 -9.18 -15.89
CA ARG A 84 -11.73 -9.20 -15.85
C ARG A 84 -11.27 -10.66 -15.74
N PRO A 85 -10.17 -11.05 -16.41
CA PRO A 85 -9.64 -12.39 -16.23
C PRO A 85 -9.31 -12.61 -14.75
N ASP A 86 -9.78 -13.74 -14.20
CA ASP A 86 -9.48 -14.15 -12.83
C ASP A 86 -7.98 -14.45 -12.73
N HIS A 87 -7.24 -13.53 -12.11
CA HIS A 87 -5.81 -13.71 -11.90
C HIS A 87 -5.62 -14.60 -10.68
N HIS A 88 -5.13 -15.81 -10.90
CA HIS A 88 -4.90 -16.78 -9.82
C HIS A 88 -3.43 -16.80 -9.40
N ILE A 89 -3.18 -16.79 -8.09
CA ILE A 89 -1.84 -16.90 -7.49
C ILE A 89 -1.80 -18.01 -6.45
N LYS A 90 -0.63 -18.64 -6.28
CA LYS A 90 -0.39 -19.55 -5.16
C LYS A 90 -0.13 -18.72 -3.90
N VAL A 91 -0.96 -18.92 -2.88
CA VAL A 91 -0.84 -18.25 -1.58
C VAL A 91 -0.61 -19.32 -0.53
N HIS A 92 0.49 -19.19 0.20
CA HIS A 92 0.77 -20.01 1.36
C HIS A 92 0.27 -19.31 2.62
N ASN A 93 -0.66 -19.95 3.32
CA ASN A 93 -1.08 -19.55 4.65
C ASN A 93 -0.06 -20.08 5.66
N VAL A 94 0.67 -19.17 6.31
CA VAL A 94 1.78 -19.51 7.20
C VAL A 94 1.29 -20.25 8.45
N GLN A 95 0.13 -19.86 8.98
CA GLN A 95 -0.43 -20.45 10.20
C GLN A 95 -1.01 -21.84 9.96
N ASP A 96 -1.76 -22.00 8.88
CA ASP A 96 -2.44 -23.27 8.58
C ASP A 96 -1.53 -24.25 7.83
N HIS A 97 -0.38 -23.79 7.34
CA HIS A 97 0.57 -24.54 6.52
C HIS A 97 -0.05 -25.09 5.22
N ILE A 98 -0.99 -24.34 4.65
CA ILE A 98 -1.72 -24.72 3.43
C ILE A 98 -1.37 -23.74 2.31
N THR A 99 -0.97 -24.29 1.17
CA THR A 99 -0.82 -23.56 -0.08
C THR A 99 -2.08 -23.73 -0.93
N THR A 100 -2.74 -22.62 -1.26
CA THR A 100 -3.95 -22.60 -2.09
C THR A 100 -3.74 -21.78 -3.36
N LEU A 101 -4.31 -22.23 -4.47
CA LEU A 101 -4.50 -21.38 -5.65
C LEU A 101 -5.77 -20.56 -5.43
N THR A 102 -5.64 -19.23 -5.35
CA THR A 102 -6.78 -18.34 -5.13
C THR A 102 -6.72 -17.18 -6.09
N ASP A 103 -7.88 -16.58 -6.35
CA ASP A 103 -7.95 -15.28 -6.98
C ASP A 103 -7.20 -14.25 -6.11
N VAL A 104 -6.43 -13.44 -6.81
CA VAL A 104 -5.56 -12.38 -6.28
C VAL A 104 -6.34 -11.39 -5.40
N THR A 105 -7.59 -11.05 -5.76
CA THR A 105 -8.43 -10.12 -4.98
C THR A 105 -8.89 -10.70 -3.65
N ARG A 106 -9.00 -12.04 -3.56
CA ARG A 106 -9.41 -12.75 -2.34
C ARG A 106 -8.24 -13.04 -1.42
N ALA A 107 -7.05 -13.28 -1.98
CA ALA A 107 -5.84 -13.62 -1.24
C ALA A 107 -5.50 -12.62 -0.13
N TYR A 108 -5.67 -11.33 -0.42
CA TYR A 108 -5.30 -10.21 0.45
C TYR A 108 -6.50 -9.33 0.80
N ALA A 109 -7.73 -9.86 0.67
CA ALA A 109 -8.91 -9.17 1.15
C ALA A 109 -8.87 -9.06 2.68
N VAL A 110 -9.26 -7.90 3.21
CA VAL A 110 -9.37 -7.68 4.66
C VAL A 110 -10.81 -7.40 5.05
N GLU A 111 -11.06 -7.58 6.35
CA GLU A 111 -12.29 -7.14 6.98
C GLU A 111 -12.53 -5.65 6.73
N ASN A 112 -13.81 -5.25 6.66
CA ASN A 112 -14.17 -3.85 6.58
C ASN A 112 -13.64 -3.08 7.79
N MET A 113 -12.64 -2.23 7.56
CA MET A 113 -11.99 -1.40 8.59
C MET A 113 -12.79 -0.14 8.94
N TYR A 114 -13.84 0.18 8.19
CA TYR A 114 -14.65 1.39 8.39
C TYR A 114 -15.89 1.14 9.28
N GLN A 115 -15.84 0.12 10.14
CA GLN A 115 -16.95 -0.21 11.02
C GLN A 115 -17.36 0.98 11.90
N GLY A 116 -18.61 1.41 11.76
CA GLY A 116 -19.18 2.52 12.51
C GLY A 116 -18.74 3.90 12.03
N ILE A 117 -18.27 4.02 10.79
CA ILE A 117 -18.03 5.28 10.08
C ILE A 117 -19.15 5.49 9.06
N ASP A 118 -19.50 6.75 8.77
CA ASP A 118 -20.54 7.08 7.82
C ASP A 118 -20.21 6.58 6.39
N GLU A 119 -21.18 5.95 5.72
CA GLU A 119 -20.99 5.32 4.40
C GLU A 119 -20.60 6.34 3.32
N ALA A 120 -21.10 7.57 3.39
CA ALA A 120 -20.76 8.61 2.42
C ALA A 120 -19.31 9.08 2.61
N ASP A 121 -18.86 9.25 3.86
CA ASP A 121 -17.46 9.56 4.16
C ASP A 121 -16.51 8.44 3.72
N CYS A 122 -16.86 7.17 3.96
CA CYS A 122 -16.08 6.02 3.51
C CYS A 122 -15.98 5.99 1.98
N THR A 123 -17.09 6.18 1.28
CA THR A 123 -17.15 6.19 -0.19
C THR A 123 -16.30 7.33 -0.76
N ALA A 124 -16.40 8.53 -0.18
CA ALA A 124 -15.61 9.68 -0.60
C ALA A 124 -14.11 9.43 -0.44
N LEU A 125 -13.71 8.82 0.69
CA LEU A 125 -12.31 8.45 0.95
C LEU A 125 -11.83 7.38 -0.03
N ASP A 126 -12.57 6.28 -0.20
CA ASP A 126 -12.18 5.18 -1.10
C ASP A 126 -12.06 5.67 -2.55
N ASN A 127 -12.93 6.59 -3.01
CA ASN A 127 -12.80 7.21 -4.34
C ASN A 127 -11.49 7.98 -4.50
N ARG A 128 -11.06 8.71 -3.47
CA ARG A 128 -9.79 9.45 -3.50
C ARG A 128 -8.58 8.53 -3.48
N ILE A 129 -8.64 7.47 -2.68
CA ILE A 129 -7.59 6.44 -2.67
C ILE A 129 -7.52 5.76 -4.03
N ALA A 130 -8.66 5.48 -4.68
CA ALA A 130 -8.70 4.91 -6.01
C ALA A 130 -8.05 5.82 -7.06
N THR A 131 -8.27 7.14 -7.00
CA THR A 131 -7.57 8.11 -7.85
C THR A 131 -6.06 8.11 -7.60
N LEU A 132 -5.63 8.11 -6.33
CA LEU A 132 -4.20 8.03 -5.99
C LEU A 132 -3.56 6.73 -6.49
N GLU A 133 -4.28 5.63 -6.38
CA GLU A 133 -3.88 4.33 -6.91
C GLU A 133 -3.75 4.39 -8.41
N GLU A 134 -4.76 4.88 -9.14
CA GLU A 134 -4.74 5.00 -10.60
C GLU A 134 -3.53 5.81 -11.08
N ASN A 135 -3.28 6.98 -10.49
CA ASN A 135 -2.14 7.83 -10.82
C ASN A 135 -0.80 7.13 -10.55
N SER A 136 -0.68 6.51 -9.37
CA SER A 136 0.52 5.77 -8.97
C SER A 136 0.73 4.53 -9.84
N SER A 137 -0.36 3.93 -10.29
CA SER A 137 -0.36 2.71 -11.07
C SER A 137 0.29 2.93 -12.45
N ALA A 138 -0.05 4.06 -13.07
CA ALA A 138 0.51 4.47 -14.34
C ALA A 138 2.04 4.61 -14.29
N PHE A 139 2.60 4.93 -13.12
CA PHE A 139 4.04 4.98 -12.92
C PHE A 139 4.67 3.61 -12.72
N ILE A 140 4.12 2.80 -11.80
CA ILE A 140 4.67 1.47 -11.48
C ILE A 140 4.71 0.58 -12.73
N ARG A 141 3.69 0.67 -13.61
CA ARG A 141 3.68 -0.06 -14.89
C ARG A 141 4.86 0.30 -15.80
N ARG A 142 5.45 1.49 -15.66
CA ARG A 142 6.64 1.91 -16.42
C ARG A 142 7.92 1.23 -15.97
N PHE A 143 7.96 0.62 -14.77
CA PHE A 143 9.15 -0.08 -14.28
C PHE A 143 9.55 -1.27 -15.14
N GLY A 144 8.56 -1.97 -15.71
CA GLY A 144 8.78 -3.08 -16.65
C GLY A 144 9.21 -2.62 -18.06
N GLY A 145 9.28 -1.32 -18.32
CA GLY A 145 9.71 -0.76 -19.59
C GLY A 145 11.20 -0.95 -19.86
N LYS A 146 11.60 -0.83 -21.14
CA LYS A 146 13.03 -0.82 -21.53
C LYS A 146 13.74 0.46 -21.11
N VAL A 147 13.00 1.57 -21.00
CA VAL A 147 13.52 2.90 -20.68
C VAL A 147 13.42 3.13 -19.18
N ASP A 148 14.44 3.79 -18.62
CA ASP A 148 14.45 4.16 -17.22
C ASP A 148 13.26 5.07 -16.85
N PRO A 149 12.61 4.80 -15.71
CA PRO A 149 11.39 5.51 -15.34
C PRO A 149 11.70 6.95 -14.93
N TRP A 150 10.78 7.86 -15.23
CA TRP A 150 10.83 9.24 -14.77
C TRP A 150 9.46 9.68 -14.25
N LEU A 151 9.48 10.64 -13.33
CA LEU A 151 8.31 11.25 -12.73
C LEU A 151 8.40 12.75 -12.79
N THR A 152 7.27 13.42 -12.97
CA THR A 152 7.17 14.82 -12.56
C THR A 152 7.12 14.90 -11.04
N ARG A 153 7.41 16.06 -10.47
CA ARG A 153 7.26 16.32 -9.04
C ARG A 153 5.85 15.98 -8.55
N ALA A 154 4.83 16.39 -9.30
CA ALA A 154 3.43 16.09 -8.98
C ALA A 154 3.19 14.58 -8.88
N HIS A 155 3.58 13.81 -9.90
CA HIS A 155 3.40 12.36 -9.88
C HIS A 155 4.23 11.66 -8.80
N LEU A 156 5.42 12.18 -8.47
CA LEU A 156 6.22 11.68 -7.36
C LEU A 156 5.52 11.89 -6.01
N PHE A 157 4.88 13.04 -5.83
CA PHE A 157 4.10 13.30 -4.62
C PHE A 157 2.87 12.41 -4.53
N ASP A 158 2.15 12.20 -5.64
CA ASP A 158 1.02 11.25 -5.68
C ASP A 158 1.47 9.84 -5.31
N LEU A 159 2.59 9.36 -5.87
CA LEU A 159 3.15 8.05 -5.54
C LEU A 159 3.47 7.95 -4.05
N LYS A 160 4.22 8.91 -3.49
CA LYS A 160 4.57 8.89 -2.07
C LYS A 160 3.34 8.94 -1.18
N LYS A 161 2.37 9.80 -1.50
CA LYS A 161 1.10 9.90 -0.77
C LYS A 161 0.35 8.57 -0.82
N PHE A 162 0.26 7.95 -1.99
CA PHE A 162 -0.35 6.64 -2.16
C PHE A 162 0.33 5.59 -1.27
N LEU A 163 1.66 5.48 -1.33
CA LEU A 163 2.41 4.53 -0.51
C LEU A 163 2.25 4.79 1.00
N THR A 164 2.21 6.05 1.42
CA THR A 164 1.95 6.44 2.82
C THR A 164 0.54 6.07 3.24
N VAL A 165 -0.46 6.40 2.43
CA VAL A 165 -1.87 6.09 2.70
C VAL A 165 -2.09 4.59 2.79
N MET A 166 -1.52 3.80 1.87
CA MET A 166 -1.64 2.34 1.92
C MET A 166 -0.94 1.73 3.13
N GLY A 167 0.24 2.23 3.50
CA GLY A 167 0.93 1.81 4.72
C GLY A 167 0.17 2.18 5.99
N TYR A 168 -0.46 3.36 6.04
CA TYR A 168 -1.24 3.81 7.19
C TYR A 168 -2.60 3.10 7.31
N ARG A 169 -3.21 2.74 6.17
CA ARG A 169 -4.42 1.91 6.08
C ARG A 169 -4.15 0.44 6.43
N ALA A 170 -2.90 0.07 6.73
CA ALA A 170 -2.55 -1.29 7.10
C ALA A 170 -3.40 -1.89 8.21
N GLU A 171 -3.78 -3.15 8.07
CA GLU A 171 -4.60 -3.86 9.06
C GLU A 171 -3.97 -3.79 10.45
N HIS A 172 -2.65 -3.95 10.56
CA HIS A 172 -1.95 -3.84 11.85
C HIS A 172 -2.08 -2.43 12.45
N ARG A 173 -2.03 -1.37 11.62
CA ARG A 173 -2.20 0.02 12.05
C ARG A 173 -3.64 0.29 12.46
N TRP A 174 -4.61 -0.15 11.66
CA TRP A 174 -6.03 -0.08 12.04
C TRP A 174 -6.31 -0.80 13.36
N ARG A 175 -5.82 -2.04 13.53
CA ARG A 175 -5.93 -2.80 14.78
C ARG A 175 -5.28 -2.07 15.95
N GLN A 176 -4.21 -1.30 15.72
CA GLN A 176 -3.57 -0.48 16.74
C GLN A 176 -4.57 0.54 17.33
N TYR A 177 -5.29 1.26 16.46
CA TYR A 177 -6.34 2.20 16.86
C TYR A 177 -7.56 1.49 17.44
N HIS A 178 -7.97 0.37 16.86
CA HIS A 178 -9.12 -0.39 17.32
C HIS A 178 -8.92 -0.96 18.72
N ASN A 179 -7.72 -1.49 19.00
CA ASN A 179 -7.38 -2.14 20.26
C ASN A 179 -6.71 -1.19 21.28
N ASN A 180 -6.50 0.08 20.93
CA ASN A 180 -5.75 1.04 21.75
C ASN A 180 -4.34 0.52 22.14
N ALA A 181 -3.65 -0.08 21.18
CA ALA A 181 -2.36 -0.74 21.38
C ALA A 181 -1.19 0.19 21.03
N PHE A 182 -1.05 1.28 21.81
CA PHE A 182 -0.02 2.30 21.59
C PHE A 182 1.00 2.35 22.73
N ASP A 183 2.24 2.75 22.41
CA ASP A 183 3.16 3.23 23.42
C ASP A 183 2.61 4.48 24.13
N VAL A 184 3.09 4.74 25.34
CA VAL A 184 2.57 5.83 26.18
C VAL A 184 2.66 7.19 25.49
N PRO A 185 3.80 7.62 24.91
CA PRO A 185 3.87 8.89 24.17
C PRO A 185 2.85 9.01 23.03
N THR A 186 2.73 7.99 22.17
CA THR A 186 1.79 7.99 21.05
C THR A 186 0.35 8.08 21.54
N ARG A 187 0.00 7.29 22.57
CA ARG A 187 -1.34 7.32 23.18
C ARG A 187 -1.70 8.70 23.72
N VAL A 188 -0.77 9.37 24.38
CA VAL A 188 -0.97 10.72 24.92
C VAL A 188 -1.24 11.73 23.79
N SER A 189 -0.48 11.66 22.69
CA SER A 189 -0.72 12.49 21.49
C SER A 189 -2.12 12.30 20.93
N ILE A 190 -2.56 11.04 20.79
CA ILE A 190 -3.90 10.70 20.30
C ILE A 190 -4.98 11.27 21.24
N LEU A 191 -4.83 11.10 22.56
CA LEU A 191 -5.82 11.60 23.53
C LEU A 191 -5.94 13.14 23.51
N TYR A 192 -4.82 13.86 23.36
CA TYR A 192 -4.87 15.31 23.19
C TYR A 192 -5.58 15.71 21.90
N HIS A 193 -5.30 15.01 20.80
CA HIS A 193 -5.97 15.25 19.53
C HIS A 193 -7.49 14.97 19.63
N MET A 194 -7.88 13.85 20.24
CA MET A 194 -9.29 13.51 20.49
C MET A 194 -10.01 14.59 21.28
N GLY A 195 -9.43 15.05 22.40
CA GLY A 195 -10.03 16.09 23.24
C GLY A 195 -10.24 17.40 22.48
N ARG A 196 -9.29 17.79 21.63
CA ARG A 196 -9.36 19.01 20.80
C ARG A 196 -10.42 18.92 19.72
N ARG A 197 -10.49 17.77 19.05
CA ARG A 197 -11.38 17.51 17.91
C ARG A 197 -12.75 17.00 18.34
N ARG A 198 -12.96 16.78 19.64
CA ARG A 198 -14.16 16.18 20.23
C ARG A 198 -14.49 14.81 19.64
N LEU A 199 -13.46 14.03 19.35
CA LEU A 199 -13.58 12.67 18.84
C LEU A 199 -13.82 11.71 20.01
N ALA A 200 -14.81 10.84 19.87
CA ALA A 200 -15.21 9.91 20.93
C ALA A 200 -14.34 8.65 20.94
N ARG A 201 -13.87 8.20 19.77
CA ARG A 201 -13.16 6.93 19.61
C ARG A 201 -11.81 7.12 18.92
N MET A 202 -10.86 6.22 19.20
CA MET A 202 -9.55 6.23 18.53
C MET A 202 -9.66 5.87 17.04
N GLN A 203 -10.65 5.06 16.68
CA GLN A 203 -10.98 4.74 15.30
C GLN A 203 -11.35 6.00 14.49
N ASP A 204 -12.02 6.97 15.14
CA ASP A 204 -12.35 8.24 14.50
C ASP A 204 -11.07 9.06 14.21
N VAL A 205 -10.08 9.01 15.10
CA VAL A 205 -8.74 9.62 14.88
C VAL A 205 -8.03 8.96 13.71
N TRP A 206 -8.07 7.62 13.63
CA TRP A 206 -7.47 6.90 12.52
C TRP A 206 -8.06 7.35 11.18
N PHE A 207 -9.39 7.43 11.11
CA PHE A 207 -10.09 7.83 9.90
C PHE A 207 -9.87 9.30 9.54
N ASP A 208 -9.94 10.21 10.52
CA ASP A 208 -9.66 11.64 10.31
C ASP A 208 -8.24 11.86 9.78
N ASN A 209 -7.25 11.17 10.34
CA ASN A 209 -5.87 11.20 9.85
C ASN A 209 -5.77 10.70 8.40
N LEU A 210 -6.43 9.59 8.08
CA LEU A 210 -6.42 8.99 6.75
C LEU A 210 -7.09 9.92 5.71
N LYS A 211 -8.19 10.56 6.08
CA LYS A 211 -8.89 11.57 5.26
C LYS A 211 -8.00 12.77 4.99
N TRP A 212 -7.41 13.34 6.05
CA TRP A 212 -6.50 14.47 5.92
C TRP A 212 -5.31 14.14 5.03
N LEU A 213 -4.68 12.97 5.20
CA LEU A 213 -3.58 12.51 4.36
C LEU A 213 -3.92 12.44 2.88
N ALA A 214 -5.05 11.82 2.55
CA ALA A 214 -5.46 11.62 1.18
C ALA A 214 -5.70 12.98 0.49
N GLU A 215 -6.30 13.92 1.22
CA GLU A 215 -6.68 15.24 0.71
C GLU A 215 -5.52 16.25 0.67
N THR A 216 -4.58 16.18 1.61
CA THR A 216 -3.63 17.28 1.83
C THR A 216 -2.45 17.25 0.85
N PRO A 217 -2.12 18.37 0.18
CA PRO A 217 -0.89 18.49 -0.61
C PRO A 217 0.40 18.22 0.19
N ALA A 218 1.43 17.68 -0.46
CA ALA A 218 2.69 17.33 0.21
C ALA A 218 3.42 18.55 0.84
N ASP A 219 3.31 19.71 0.20
CA ASP A 219 3.89 20.95 0.70
C ASP A 219 3.18 21.41 1.99
N ASP A 220 1.86 21.24 2.06
CA ASP A 220 1.07 21.58 3.25
C ASP A 220 1.38 20.64 4.42
N ILE A 221 1.61 19.34 4.15
CA ILE A 221 2.11 18.39 5.17
C ILE A 221 3.46 18.86 5.72
N SER A 222 4.34 19.32 4.84
CA SER A 222 5.67 19.82 5.21
C SER A 222 5.59 21.11 6.03
N GLU A 223 4.75 22.05 5.61
CA GLU A 223 4.52 23.29 6.34
C GLU A 223 3.95 23.01 7.74
N GLU A 224 2.97 22.11 7.82
CA GLU A 224 2.33 21.73 9.08
C GLU A 224 3.32 21.06 10.04
N HIS A 225 4.19 20.19 9.54
CA HIS A 225 5.29 19.62 10.32
C HIS A 225 6.25 20.70 10.83
N MET A 226 6.62 21.66 9.99
CA MET A 226 7.49 22.76 10.39
C MET A 226 6.82 23.67 11.44
N LYS A 227 5.50 23.87 11.40
CA LYS A 227 4.75 24.57 12.45
C LYS A 227 4.83 23.83 13.79
N MET A 228 4.72 22.51 13.78
CA MET A 228 4.91 21.69 14.98
C MET A 228 6.34 21.83 15.53
N LEU A 229 7.36 21.74 14.67
CA LEU A 229 8.77 21.87 15.09
C LEU A 229 9.11 23.27 15.64
N ARG A 230 8.53 24.34 15.11
CA ARG A 230 8.76 25.71 15.62
C ARG A 230 8.31 25.91 17.07
N ARG A 231 7.46 25.02 17.60
CA ARG A 231 7.03 25.01 19.01
C ARG A 231 7.98 24.22 19.90
N MET A 232 8.98 23.58 19.33
CA MET A 232 10.00 22.84 20.06
C MET A 232 11.14 23.79 20.44
N ASP A 233 11.09 24.34 21.65
CA ASP A 233 12.14 25.24 22.16
C ASP A 233 13.51 24.56 22.24
N THR A 234 13.54 23.25 22.51
CA THR A 234 14.77 22.45 22.55
C THR A 234 14.56 21.06 21.95
N PRO A 235 15.54 20.46 21.26
CA PRO A 235 15.46 19.11 20.70
C PRO A 235 15.68 18.03 21.79
N THR A 236 15.11 18.25 22.97
CA THR A 236 15.15 17.31 24.09
C THR A 236 13.88 16.45 24.10
N ALA A 237 13.89 15.31 24.79
CA ALA A 237 12.69 14.50 24.99
C ALA A 237 11.54 15.33 25.63
N ALA A 238 11.87 16.22 26.57
CA ALA A 238 10.90 17.13 27.18
C ALA A 238 10.34 18.14 26.17
N GLY A 239 11.19 18.71 25.32
CA GLY A 239 10.78 19.62 24.25
C GLY A 239 9.87 18.95 23.21
N ILE A 240 10.13 17.69 22.86
CA ILE A 240 9.24 16.89 22.00
C ILE A 240 7.87 16.70 22.66
N VAL A 241 7.84 16.30 23.94
CA VAL A 241 6.59 16.12 24.67
C VAL A 241 5.81 17.42 24.77
N ALA A 242 6.48 18.55 25.01
CA ALA A 242 5.85 19.87 25.03
C ALA A 242 5.25 20.23 23.67
N ALA A 243 6.02 20.07 22.58
CA ALA A 243 5.56 20.33 21.23
C ALA A 243 4.34 19.46 20.86
N VAL A 244 4.37 18.16 21.17
CA VAL A 244 3.24 17.23 20.98
C VAL A 244 2.03 17.69 21.78
N LYS A 245 2.24 18.04 23.07
CA LYS A 245 1.17 18.52 23.94
C LYS A 245 0.55 19.78 23.39
N GLU A 246 1.31 20.71 22.84
CA GLU A 246 0.79 22.00 22.37
C GLU A 246 0.26 21.97 20.94
N TYR A 247 0.63 20.98 20.14
CA TYR A 247 0.28 20.90 18.72
C TYR A 247 -1.23 20.73 18.50
N GLN A 248 -1.86 21.66 17.79
CA GLN A 248 -3.32 21.69 17.57
C GLN A 248 -3.71 21.49 16.10
N GLY A 249 -2.83 20.86 15.32
CA GLY A 249 -3.08 20.70 13.90
C GLY A 249 -4.10 19.62 13.56
N PRO A 250 -4.29 19.36 12.26
CA PRO A 250 -5.37 18.54 11.72
C PRO A 250 -5.20 17.05 11.96
N VAL A 251 -3.99 16.59 12.30
CA VAL A 251 -3.68 15.21 12.68
C VAL A 251 -2.99 15.21 14.04
N HIS A 252 -2.77 14.05 14.67
CA HIS A 252 -1.97 14.00 15.89
C HIS A 252 -0.45 14.08 15.57
N ALA A 253 0.33 14.57 16.52
CA ALA A 253 1.71 15.03 16.28
C ALA A 253 2.67 13.92 15.81
N TYR A 254 2.57 12.72 16.40
CA TYR A 254 3.42 11.59 15.99
C TYR A 254 3.09 11.14 14.57
N GLU A 255 1.81 11.19 14.19
CA GLU A 255 1.41 10.85 12.84
C GLU A 255 1.93 11.85 11.81
N LEU A 256 1.80 13.15 12.11
CA LEU A 256 2.35 14.20 11.24
C LEU A 256 3.83 14.01 10.97
N ARG A 257 4.60 13.62 12.00
CA ARG A 257 6.02 13.34 11.87
C ARG A 257 6.27 12.16 10.95
N GLU A 258 5.59 11.04 11.16
CA GLU A 258 5.74 9.85 10.30
C GLU A 258 5.39 10.18 8.85
N PHE A 259 4.31 10.94 8.62
CA PHE A 259 3.89 11.35 7.29
C PHE A 259 4.89 12.29 6.61
N TYR A 260 5.42 13.26 7.36
CA TYR A 260 6.48 14.13 6.88
C TYR A 260 7.72 13.34 6.46
N ASP A 261 8.17 12.40 7.29
CA ASP A 261 9.35 11.57 7.01
C ASP A 261 9.16 10.77 5.72
N LEU A 262 7.95 10.27 5.45
CA LEU A 262 7.63 9.54 4.21
C LEU A 262 7.49 10.44 2.98
N CYS A 263 6.81 11.58 3.11
CA CYS A 263 6.64 12.53 2.02
C CYS A 263 7.99 13.13 1.58
N THR A 264 8.92 13.31 2.52
CA THR A 264 10.27 13.80 2.25
C THR A 264 11.27 12.70 1.93
N ALA A 265 10.90 11.44 2.11
CA ALA A 265 11.76 10.30 1.80
C ALA A 265 12.23 10.29 0.35
N PHE A 266 13.40 9.73 0.16
CA PHE A 266 14.01 9.53 -1.14
C PHE A 266 13.45 8.26 -1.80
N VAL A 267 13.09 8.31 -3.08
CA VAL A 267 12.50 7.14 -3.76
C VAL A 267 13.57 6.42 -4.58
N CYS A 268 13.75 5.13 -4.32
CA CYS A 268 14.53 4.22 -5.14
C CYS A 268 13.60 3.19 -5.80
N VAL A 269 13.97 2.72 -6.99
CA VAL A 269 13.35 1.56 -7.63
C VAL A 269 14.39 0.46 -7.68
N TRP A 270 14.11 -0.65 -7.00
CA TRP A 270 14.97 -1.83 -6.99
C TRP A 270 14.42 -2.89 -7.93
N GLU A 271 15.32 -3.45 -8.72
CA GLU A 271 15.05 -4.58 -9.61
C GLU A 271 15.81 -5.80 -9.10
N ALA A 272 15.11 -6.90 -8.87
CA ALA A 272 15.70 -8.15 -8.42
C ALA A 272 16.68 -8.69 -9.47
N GLU A 273 17.87 -9.08 -9.03
CA GLU A 273 18.84 -9.78 -9.87
C GLU A 273 18.24 -11.10 -10.41
N GLU A 274 18.60 -11.45 -11.65
CA GLU A 274 18.17 -12.69 -12.30
C GLU A 274 18.38 -13.93 -11.42
N GLY A 275 17.34 -14.76 -11.29
CA GLY A 275 17.34 -15.93 -10.42
C GLY A 275 17.04 -15.64 -8.94
N SER A 276 16.62 -14.41 -8.61
CA SER A 276 15.98 -14.06 -7.32
C SER A 276 14.66 -13.34 -7.55
N GLU A 277 13.84 -13.25 -6.51
CA GLU A 277 12.56 -12.55 -6.55
C GLU A 277 12.20 -11.99 -5.17
N PHE A 278 11.47 -10.87 -5.17
CA PHE A 278 10.80 -10.36 -3.98
C PHE A 278 9.53 -11.17 -3.71
N ILE A 279 9.27 -11.47 -2.45
CA ILE A 279 8.02 -12.13 -2.03
C ILE A 279 6.93 -11.08 -1.77
N LEU A 280 5.67 -11.43 -2.04
CA LEU A 280 4.55 -10.68 -1.50
C LEU A 280 4.08 -11.29 -0.19
N SER A 281 3.63 -10.42 0.69
CA SER A 281 2.99 -10.80 1.94
C SER A 281 1.96 -9.76 2.32
N ASN A 282 1.06 -10.08 3.24
CA ASN A 282 0.08 -9.11 3.74
C ASN A 282 0.72 -7.95 4.55
N ASN A 283 2.05 -7.93 4.70
CA ASN A 283 2.80 -6.85 5.34
C ASN A 283 3.76 -6.14 4.37
N CYS A 284 3.88 -6.54 3.11
CA CYS A 284 4.93 -6.01 2.22
C CYS A 284 4.72 -4.57 1.71
N PHE A 285 3.65 -3.91 2.15
CA PHE A 285 3.38 -2.50 1.94
C PHE A 285 3.83 -1.68 3.14
N GLY A 286 5.04 -1.13 3.06
CA GLY A 286 5.56 -0.25 4.09
C GLY A 286 6.32 -0.96 5.21
N THR A 287 6.73 -2.22 5.01
CA THR A 287 7.68 -2.85 5.93
C THR A 287 9.00 -2.10 5.88
N PHE A 288 9.65 -1.92 7.02
CA PHE A 288 10.84 -1.09 7.11
C PHE A 288 12.01 -1.81 7.78
N GLU A 289 13.21 -1.35 7.47
CA GLU A 289 14.42 -1.61 8.22
C GLU A 289 14.53 -0.58 9.34
N ARG A 290 14.46 -1.05 10.59
CA ARG A 290 14.57 -0.19 11.79
C ARG A 290 15.82 -0.52 12.59
N ARG A 291 16.51 0.53 13.03
CA ARG A 291 17.56 0.42 14.06
C ARG A 291 17.53 1.63 14.97
N MET A 292 17.55 1.42 16.29
CA MET A 292 17.51 2.49 17.30
C MET A 292 16.37 3.51 17.09
N SER A 293 15.17 3.04 16.75
CA SER A 293 13.99 3.90 16.47
C SER A 293 14.10 4.79 15.23
N MET A 294 15.02 4.49 14.32
CA MET A 294 15.11 5.14 13.02
C MET A 294 14.75 4.15 11.91
N ASP A 295 13.75 4.52 11.11
CA ASP A 295 13.41 3.83 9.88
C ASP A 295 14.38 4.31 8.79
N ILE A 296 15.25 3.44 8.30
CA ILE A 296 16.27 3.79 7.30
C ILE A 296 15.69 3.61 5.90
N HIS A 297 15.14 2.42 5.65
CA HIS A 297 14.52 2.03 4.40
C HIS A 297 13.11 1.52 4.68
N ARG A 298 12.15 1.88 3.83
CA ARG A 298 10.80 1.35 3.84
C ARG A 298 10.49 0.76 2.47
N PHE A 299 10.14 -0.52 2.47
CA PHE A 299 9.98 -1.36 1.29
C PHE A 299 8.52 -1.50 0.92
N TYR A 300 8.26 -1.38 -0.38
CA TYR A 300 6.96 -1.59 -1.01
C TYR A 300 7.17 -2.53 -2.18
N VAL A 301 6.97 -3.82 -1.95
CA VAL A 301 7.12 -4.82 -3.02
C VAL A 301 5.93 -4.71 -3.96
N VAL A 302 6.21 -4.37 -5.23
CA VAL A 302 5.17 -4.15 -6.24
C VAL A 302 5.06 -5.29 -7.26
N SER A 303 6.08 -6.15 -7.36
CA SER A 303 6.05 -7.39 -8.12
C SER A 303 7.20 -8.32 -7.67
N PRO A 304 7.31 -9.58 -8.16
CA PRO A 304 8.48 -10.40 -7.85
C PRO A 304 9.79 -9.79 -8.34
N ARG A 305 9.73 -8.90 -9.35
CA ARG A 305 10.89 -8.28 -9.97
C ARG A 305 11.21 -6.91 -9.38
N TYR A 306 10.22 -6.16 -8.89
CA TYR A 306 10.41 -4.77 -8.50
C TYR A 306 9.94 -4.47 -7.08
N ALA A 307 10.74 -3.66 -6.38
CA ALA A 307 10.36 -3.03 -5.12
C ALA A 307 10.61 -1.53 -5.19
N ILE A 308 9.69 -0.74 -4.64
CA ILE A 308 9.93 0.68 -4.37
C ILE A 308 10.50 0.78 -2.96
N VAL A 309 11.58 1.53 -2.81
CA VAL A 309 12.25 1.73 -1.52
C VAL A 309 12.24 3.22 -1.19
N LEU A 310 11.55 3.59 -0.11
CA LEU A 310 11.63 4.91 0.47
C LEU A 310 12.79 4.93 1.45
N VAL A 311 13.77 5.80 1.20
CA VAL A 311 14.95 5.96 2.03
C VAL A 311 14.79 7.26 2.82
N ASN A 312 14.90 7.18 4.14
CA ASN A 312 14.78 8.35 4.98
C ASN A 312 15.81 9.41 4.58
N ARG A 313 15.36 10.65 4.33
CA ARG A 313 16.21 11.75 3.85
C ARG A 313 17.36 12.03 4.79
N GLU A 314 17.11 12.02 6.10
CA GLU A 314 18.12 12.25 7.13
C GLU A 314 19.21 11.17 7.11
N CYS A 315 18.90 9.97 6.60
CA CYS A 315 19.90 8.91 6.44
C CYS A 315 20.83 9.11 5.24
N ILE A 316 20.53 10.05 4.34
CA ILE A 316 21.28 10.30 3.09
C ILE A 316 22.11 11.58 3.19
N VAL A 317 21.55 12.60 3.81
CA VAL A 317 22.17 13.92 3.93
C VAL A 317 22.47 14.28 5.38
N GLY A 318 23.46 15.15 5.59
CA GLY A 318 23.76 15.70 6.91
C GLY A 318 24.56 14.77 7.83
N THR A 319 24.52 15.09 9.13
CA THR A 319 25.30 14.43 10.19
C THR A 319 24.88 12.97 10.43
N MET A 320 23.62 12.66 10.15
CA MET A 320 23.01 11.35 10.34
C MET A 320 23.45 10.33 9.28
N LYS A 321 23.97 10.77 8.12
CA LYS A 321 24.44 9.90 7.04
C LYS A 321 25.43 8.84 7.52
N SER A 322 26.52 9.25 8.17
CA SER A 322 27.58 8.32 8.62
C SER A 322 27.05 7.29 9.62
N MET A 323 26.15 7.72 10.51
CA MET A 323 25.51 6.85 11.48
C MET A 323 24.56 5.86 10.78
N ALA A 324 23.68 6.36 9.91
CA ALA A 324 22.74 5.55 9.14
C ALA A 324 23.46 4.53 8.25
N SER A 325 24.55 4.91 7.59
CA SER A 325 25.36 3.99 6.77
C SER A 325 25.96 2.83 7.57
N LYS A 326 26.37 3.09 8.82
CA LYS A 326 26.88 2.04 9.74
C LYS A 326 25.77 1.17 10.31
N MET A 327 24.59 1.76 10.50
CA MET A 327 23.43 1.08 11.07
C MET A 327 22.69 0.22 10.04
N SER A 328 22.68 0.67 8.79
CA SER A 328 22.02 0.05 7.64
C SER A 328 22.57 -1.34 7.35
N TRP A 329 21.68 -2.32 7.26
CA TRP A 329 21.99 -3.68 6.81
C TRP A 329 22.41 -3.72 5.34
N PHE A 330 21.96 -2.73 4.57
CA PHE A 330 22.29 -2.55 3.16
C PHE A 330 23.51 -1.64 2.93
N ARG A 331 24.07 -1.06 4.02
CA ARG A 331 25.20 -0.12 3.98
C ARG A 331 24.92 1.05 3.01
N ASP A 332 25.97 1.56 2.35
CA ASP A 332 25.88 2.61 1.33
C ASP A 332 25.43 2.10 -0.06
N ARG A 333 25.17 0.80 -0.22
CA ARG A 333 25.18 0.16 -1.54
C ARG A 333 23.99 0.48 -2.45
N LEU A 334 22.94 1.18 -1.99
CA LEU A 334 21.65 1.09 -2.68
C LEU A 334 20.87 2.41 -2.79
N ARG A 335 21.53 3.48 -3.27
CA ARG A 335 20.89 4.80 -3.38
C ARG A 335 21.31 5.58 -4.64
N PRO A 336 20.94 5.14 -5.86
CA PRO A 336 21.06 6.04 -7.00
C PRO A 336 20.13 7.24 -6.76
N VAL A 337 20.73 8.40 -6.50
CA VAL A 337 20.02 9.68 -6.42
C VAL A 337 19.44 9.96 -7.81
N PRO A 338 18.18 10.40 -7.95
CA PRO A 338 17.56 10.56 -9.24
C PRO A 338 18.21 11.78 -9.87
N LEU A 339 18.32 11.77 -11.18
CA LEU A 339 18.69 13.00 -11.86
C LEU A 339 17.45 13.91 -11.86
N ALA A 340 17.49 14.95 -11.02
CA ALA A 340 16.48 15.99 -11.00
C ALA A 340 16.75 17.00 -12.11
N VAL A 341 15.73 17.32 -12.90
CA VAL A 341 15.74 18.32 -13.97
C VAL A 341 14.67 19.34 -13.63
N TYR A 342 15.11 20.49 -13.11
CA TYR A 342 14.24 21.57 -12.68
C TYR A 342 13.90 22.49 -13.86
N LYS A 343 12.61 22.80 -14.05
CA LYS A 343 12.18 23.59 -15.21
C LYS A 343 12.44 25.08 -15.07
N LYS A 344 12.28 25.63 -13.85
CA LYS A 344 12.36 27.08 -13.61
C LYS A 344 13.81 27.56 -13.46
N ARG A 345 14.64 26.81 -12.75
CA ARG A 345 16.04 27.14 -12.48
C ARG A 345 16.88 25.86 -12.34
N PRO A 346 18.07 25.75 -12.96
CA PRO A 346 18.91 24.56 -12.88
C PRO A 346 19.30 24.17 -11.44
N ASP A 347 19.60 25.18 -10.61
CA ASP A 347 19.98 25.02 -9.21
C ASP A 347 19.00 25.78 -8.30
N PRO A 348 17.87 25.15 -7.91
CA PRO A 348 16.88 25.77 -7.05
C PRO A 348 17.46 25.99 -5.64
N THR A 349 17.29 27.20 -5.12
CA THR A 349 17.77 27.61 -3.78
C THR A 349 16.65 27.82 -2.78
N SER A 350 15.40 27.88 -3.27
CA SER A 350 14.21 28.18 -2.48
C SER A 350 13.04 27.30 -2.91
N PRO A 351 12.04 27.05 -2.04
CA PRO A 351 10.82 26.33 -2.41
C PRO A 351 10.10 26.93 -3.62
N SER A 352 10.14 28.26 -3.78
CA SER A 352 9.54 28.96 -4.93
C SER A 352 10.24 28.69 -6.27
N ASP A 353 11.41 28.05 -6.27
CA ASP A 353 12.12 27.65 -7.49
C ASP A 353 11.59 26.33 -8.05
N PHE A 354 10.80 25.58 -7.28
CA PHE A 354 10.23 24.31 -7.71
C PHE A 354 8.93 24.48 -8.49
N THR A 355 8.69 23.53 -9.39
CA THR A 355 7.44 23.44 -10.14
C THR A 355 6.86 22.02 -10.07
N PRO A 356 5.53 21.85 -10.18
CA PRO A 356 4.90 20.51 -10.28
C PRO A 356 5.45 19.66 -11.43
N ASP A 357 6.03 20.33 -12.42
CA ASP A 357 6.55 19.81 -13.66
C ASP A 357 8.04 19.43 -13.64
N ASP A 358 8.76 19.70 -12.54
CA ASP A 358 10.16 19.28 -12.40
C ASP A 358 10.25 17.76 -12.59
N VAL A 359 11.26 17.29 -13.31
CA VAL A 359 11.37 15.87 -13.69
C VAL A 359 12.45 15.18 -12.87
N PHE A 360 12.12 14.04 -12.28
CA PHE A 360 13.04 13.15 -11.59
C PHE A 360 13.23 11.89 -12.43
N LYS A 361 14.45 11.66 -12.91
CA LYS A 361 14.82 10.45 -13.67
C LYS A 361 15.45 9.45 -12.73
N TYR A 362 14.88 8.25 -12.65
CA TYR A 362 15.33 7.21 -11.74
C TYR A 362 16.14 6.17 -12.48
N GLN A 363 17.29 5.81 -11.92
CA GLN A 363 18.00 4.60 -12.33
C GLN A 363 17.40 3.41 -11.57
N ARG A 364 17.12 2.32 -12.29
CA ARG A 364 16.78 1.04 -11.64
C ARG A 364 18.03 0.51 -10.96
N GLY A 365 17.99 0.43 -9.64
CA GLY A 365 19.06 -0.20 -8.86
C GLY A 365 18.93 -1.71 -8.98
N ALA A 366 19.94 -2.38 -9.53
CA ALA A 366 20.00 -3.84 -9.47
C ALA A 366 20.24 -4.28 -8.02
N ALA A 367 19.21 -4.80 -7.38
CA ALA A 367 19.32 -5.40 -6.05
C ALA A 367 19.96 -6.77 -6.19
N SER A 368 21.12 -6.95 -5.55
CA SER A 368 21.80 -8.24 -5.59
C SER A 368 20.93 -9.35 -5.00
N LYS A 369 21.17 -10.61 -5.36
CA LYS A 369 20.47 -11.76 -4.73
C LYS A 369 20.46 -11.69 -3.21
N ARG A 370 21.59 -11.28 -2.62
CA ARG A 370 21.72 -11.11 -1.17
C ARG A 370 20.78 -10.03 -0.64
N ASP A 371 20.70 -8.88 -1.30
CA ASP A 371 19.84 -7.78 -0.89
C ASP A 371 18.35 -8.16 -1.04
N VAL A 372 17.99 -8.86 -2.11
CA VAL A 372 16.64 -9.41 -2.30
C VAL A 372 16.27 -10.38 -1.17
N HIS A 373 17.14 -11.34 -0.85
CA HIS A 373 16.90 -12.26 0.26
C HIS A 373 16.85 -11.57 1.62
N LEU A 374 17.61 -10.48 1.81
CA LEU A 374 17.57 -9.66 3.01
C LEU A 374 16.26 -8.89 3.15
N VAL A 375 15.75 -8.27 2.07
CA VAL A 375 14.41 -7.66 2.05
C VAL A 375 13.34 -8.71 2.38
N ASN A 376 13.40 -9.87 1.73
CA ASN A 376 12.47 -10.96 2.02
C ASN A 376 12.57 -11.44 3.48
N SER A 377 13.77 -11.43 4.08
CA SER A 377 13.97 -11.78 5.49
C SER A 377 13.30 -10.78 6.43
N ILE A 378 13.41 -9.48 6.13
CA ILE A 378 12.67 -8.43 6.85
C ILE A 378 11.16 -8.69 6.75
N LEU A 379 10.65 -9.00 5.55
CA LEU A 379 9.23 -9.32 5.34
C LEU A 379 8.79 -10.56 6.12
N LEU A 380 9.60 -11.61 6.16
CA LEU A 380 9.31 -12.84 6.89
C LEU A 380 9.30 -12.61 8.41
N ASP A 381 10.12 -11.71 8.92
CA ASP A 381 10.17 -11.40 10.35
C ASP A 381 8.91 -10.66 10.84
N THR A 382 8.18 -10.00 9.94
CA THR A 382 6.86 -9.41 10.26
C THR A 382 5.78 -10.45 10.57
N ARG A 383 6.10 -11.75 10.46
CA ARG A 383 5.17 -12.88 10.65
C ARG A 383 3.92 -12.75 9.80
N PRO A 384 4.08 -12.64 8.47
CA PRO A 384 2.95 -12.50 7.59
C PRO A 384 2.03 -13.72 7.71
N LYS A 385 0.73 -13.47 7.59
CA LYS A 385 -0.29 -14.53 7.51
C LYS A 385 -0.24 -15.25 6.18
N TYR A 386 0.03 -14.48 5.12
CA TYR A 386 0.03 -14.96 3.74
C TYR A 386 1.35 -14.65 3.05
N LEU A 387 1.83 -15.62 2.27
CA LEU A 387 3.01 -15.49 1.42
C LEU A 387 2.66 -15.86 -0.02
N THR A 388 3.13 -15.06 -0.98
CA THR A 388 3.07 -15.37 -2.40
C THR A 388 4.45 -15.20 -3.01
N PHE A 389 4.86 -16.21 -3.78
CA PHE A 389 6.15 -16.29 -4.46
C PHE A 389 5.96 -17.02 -5.79
N LYS A 390 6.81 -16.70 -6.77
CA LYS A 390 6.73 -17.22 -8.14
C LYS A 390 7.54 -18.49 -8.31
N SER A 391 8.71 -18.60 -7.69
CA SER A 391 9.60 -19.75 -7.83
C SER A 391 9.78 -20.48 -6.51
N SER A 392 9.44 -21.78 -6.47
CA SER A 392 9.71 -22.63 -5.31
C SER A 392 11.19 -22.65 -4.93
N LEU A 393 12.08 -22.63 -5.94
CA LEU A 393 13.53 -22.57 -5.73
C LEU A 393 13.98 -21.22 -5.14
N ALA A 394 13.47 -20.10 -5.66
CA ALA A 394 13.83 -18.79 -5.12
C ALA A 394 13.32 -18.61 -3.69
N MET A 395 12.09 -19.04 -3.40
CA MET A 395 11.53 -19.03 -2.05
C MET A 395 12.32 -19.92 -1.09
N TYR A 396 12.69 -21.13 -1.51
CA TYR A 396 13.52 -22.03 -0.70
C TYR A 396 14.87 -21.39 -0.34
N LYS A 397 15.53 -20.74 -1.30
CA LYS A 397 16.77 -19.98 -1.07
C LYS A 397 16.56 -18.80 -0.11
N THR A 398 15.45 -18.08 -0.23
CA THR A 398 15.07 -17.02 0.71
C THR A 398 14.93 -17.56 2.14
N LEU A 399 14.23 -18.69 2.33
CA LEU A 399 14.05 -19.28 3.66
C LEU A 399 15.36 -19.78 4.26
N ARG A 400 16.22 -20.36 3.42
CA ARG A 400 17.59 -20.77 3.80
C ARG A 400 18.43 -19.59 4.27
N TYR A 401 18.39 -18.48 3.53
CA TYR A 401 19.07 -17.25 3.92
C TYR A 401 18.50 -16.67 5.23
N TYR A 402 17.16 -16.66 5.38
CA TYR A 402 16.52 -16.22 6.63
C TYR A 402 16.99 -17.05 7.82
N ASP A 403 17.03 -18.39 7.74
CA ASP A 403 17.55 -19.24 8.82
C ASP A 403 18.99 -18.91 9.23
N GLU A 404 19.83 -18.51 8.27
CA GLU A 404 21.23 -18.16 8.51
C GLU A 404 21.37 -16.85 9.30
N ILE A 405 20.43 -15.91 9.14
CA ILE A 405 20.53 -14.56 9.74
C ILE A 405 19.51 -14.30 10.86
N LYS A 406 18.45 -15.10 10.99
CA LYS A 406 17.34 -14.85 11.93
C LYS A 406 17.74 -14.88 13.41
N HIS A 407 18.93 -15.39 13.72
CA HIS A 407 19.48 -15.43 15.08
C HIS A 407 20.38 -14.22 15.41
N ASP A 408 20.58 -13.30 14.47
CA ASP A 408 21.20 -12.01 14.78
C ASP A 408 20.19 -11.13 15.53
N TRP A 409 20.33 -11.07 16.85
CA TRP A 409 19.50 -10.24 17.73
C TRP A 409 19.59 -8.74 17.43
N ASN A 410 20.61 -8.30 16.68
CA ASN A 410 20.66 -6.92 16.20
C ASN A 410 19.75 -6.68 15.00
N MET A 411 19.26 -7.75 14.37
CA MET A 411 18.42 -7.70 13.18
C MET A 411 16.96 -8.05 13.47
N PHE A 412 16.73 -9.14 14.20
CA PHE A 412 15.38 -9.69 14.37
C PHE A 412 15.04 -9.89 15.84
N GLU A 413 13.90 -9.36 16.26
CA GLU A 413 13.47 -9.42 17.66
C GLU A 413 12.86 -10.77 18.02
N CYS A 414 12.17 -11.42 17.08
CA CYS A 414 11.43 -12.64 17.37
C CYS A 414 11.29 -13.55 16.12
N PRO A 415 12.33 -14.30 15.76
CA PRO A 415 12.37 -15.04 14.52
C PRO A 415 11.30 -16.14 14.43
N HIS A 416 10.76 -16.36 13.24
CA HIS A 416 9.74 -17.37 12.98
C HIS A 416 10.33 -18.66 12.39
N ASP A 417 9.65 -19.80 12.57
CA ASP A 417 10.06 -21.07 11.99
C ASP A 417 9.25 -21.42 10.74
N TYR A 418 9.91 -21.38 9.58
CA TYR A 418 9.33 -21.75 8.28
C TYR A 418 9.73 -23.17 7.85
N SER A 419 10.08 -24.06 8.78
CA SER A 419 10.52 -25.43 8.47
C SER A 419 9.48 -26.27 7.74
N HIS A 420 8.19 -26.04 7.97
CA HIS A 420 7.13 -26.70 7.19
C HIS A 420 7.21 -26.31 5.71
N LEU A 421 7.17 -25.01 5.41
CA LEU A 421 7.23 -24.49 4.04
C LEU A 421 8.52 -24.91 3.33
N LYS A 422 9.68 -24.88 4.01
CA LYS A 422 10.95 -25.37 3.43
C LYS A 422 10.85 -26.83 2.97
N ARG A 423 10.23 -27.71 3.75
CA ARG A 423 10.05 -29.13 3.37
C ARG A 423 9.10 -29.28 2.18
N GLU A 424 8.01 -28.52 2.16
CA GLU A 424 7.06 -28.50 1.04
C GLU A 424 7.74 -28.07 -0.26
N LEU A 425 8.50 -26.97 -0.22
CA LEU A 425 9.25 -26.46 -1.38
C LEU A 425 10.31 -27.44 -1.84
N PHE A 426 11.02 -28.10 -0.91
CA PHE A 426 12.01 -29.11 -1.25
C PHE A 426 11.39 -30.32 -1.95
N ALA A 427 10.21 -30.77 -1.48
CA ALA A 427 9.47 -31.85 -2.13
C ALA A 427 8.98 -31.45 -3.52
N ASP A 428 8.50 -30.21 -3.70
CA ASP A 428 8.05 -29.68 -5.00
C ASP A 428 9.19 -29.65 -6.03
N MET A 429 10.37 -29.17 -5.65
CA MET A 429 11.55 -29.15 -6.53
C MET A 429 12.02 -30.56 -6.96
N ASN A 430 11.93 -31.55 -6.07
CA ASN A 430 12.32 -32.93 -6.41
C ASN A 430 11.33 -33.58 -7.38
N ARG A 431 10.04 -33.19 -7.35
CA ARG A 431 9.03 -33.69 -8.29
C ARG A 431 9.24 -33.16 -9.70
N THR A 432 9.71 -31.92 -9.86
CA THR A 432 9.95 -31.32 -11.18
C THR A 432 11.17 -31.88 -11.91
N HIS A 433 12.01 -32.66 -11.23
CA HIS A 433 13.20 -33.32 -11.82
C HIS A 433 12.99 -34.82 -12.12
N SER A 434 11.83 -35.38 -11.75
CA SER A 434 11.43 -36.76 -12.04
C SER A 434 10.49 -36.79 -13.24
#